data_AF-A0A316QLN9-F1
#
_entry.id   AF-A0A316QLN9-F1
#
_cell.length_a   1.000
_cell.length_b   1.000
_cell.length_c   1.000
_cell.angle_alpha   90.00
_cell.angle_beta   90.00
_cell.angle_gamma   90.00
#
_symmetry.space_group_name_H-M   'P 1'
#
loop_
_entity.id
_entity.type
_entity.pdbx_description
1 polymer ?
#
loop_
_entity_poly.entity_id
_entity_poly.type
_entity_poly.pdbx_seq_one_letter_code
_entity_poly.pdbx_strand_id
1 'polypeptide(L)'
;MAEYFKCDGFDRDGYPCSSERVKLIEGPKGPRGPRGSAGKNYTTAHLSAVNTGGTILEVSAHGTAVPLNRFLVSRGFTPGESFTSFTVEKAGTYFMTYDVRTVQAASLKSRIVKNGVPLPETVRACSGGNSCFFASSICILNAGDVLALQLYSLDIAVSLQRESGASLVVVRLA
;
A
#
# COMPACT_ATOMS: atom_id res chain seq x y z
N MET A 1 -36.46 5.44 41.65
CA MET A 1 -37.37 5.13 42.78
C MET A 1 -38.74 4.85 42.19
N ALA A 2 -39.17 3.59 42.18
CA ALA A 2 -40.58 3.26 41.97
C ALA A 2 -41.04 2.60 43.28
N GLU A 3 -41.83 3.33 44.07
CA GLU A 3 -42.52 2.80 45.24
C GLU A 3 -43.93 2.38 44.79
N TYR A 4 -44.30 1.13 45.02
CA TYR A 4 -45.69 0.67 44.85
C TYR A 4 -46.27 0.36 46.23
N PHE A 5 -47.48 0.88 46.49
CA PHE A 5 -48.14 0.82 47.80
C PHE A 5 -49.02 -0.44 47.97
N LYS A 6 -48.90 -1.03 49.17
CA LYS A 6 -49.75 -1.96 49.93
C LYS A 6 -51.01 -2.57 49.30
N CYS A 7 -51.13 -3.90 49.43
CA CYS A 7 -52.40 -4.56 49.73
C CYS A 7 -52.52 -4.72 51.25
N ASP A 8 -53.52 -4.09 51.88
CA ASP A 8 -53.88 -4.37 53.27
C ASP A 8 -54.92 -5.51 53.26
N GLY A 9 -54.51 -6.73 53.59
CA GLY A 9 -55.39 -7.91 53.64
C GLY A 9 -54.65 -9.25 53.74
N PHE A 10 -55.42 -10.32 53.88
CA PHE A 10 -54.98 -11.71 53.75
C PHE A 10 -55.28 -12.21 52.33
N ASP A 11 -54.47 -13.13 51.80
CA ASP A 11 -54.81 -13.80 50.53
C ASP A 11 -56.00 -14.77 50.68
N ARG A 12 -56.42 -15.43 49.59
CA ARG A 12 -57.55 -16.38 49.60
C ARG A 12 -57.30 -17.62 50.47
N ASP A 13 -56.06 -17.86 50.86
CA ASP A 13 -55.64 -18.99 51.69
C ASP A 13 -55.37 -18.57 53.14
N GLY A 14 -55.62 -17.31 53.49
CA GLY A 14 -55.52 -16.80 54.86
C GLY A 14 -54.10 -16.46 55.31
N TYR A 15 -53.16 -16.23 54.39
CA TYR A 15 -51.81 -15.76 54.72
C TYR A 15 -51.75 -14.22 54.72
N PRO A 16 -51.08 -13.59 55.71
CA PRO A 16 -50.95 -12.14 55.73
C PRO A 16 -50.12 -11.72 54.53
N CYS A 17 -50.62 -10.78 53.71
CA CYS A 17 -49.84 -10.17 52.65
C CYS A 17 -48.65 -9.43 53.28
N SER A 18 -47.49 -10.08 53.40
CA SER A 18 -46.26 -9.44 53.83
C SER A 18 -45.86 -8.44 52.74
N SER A 19 -46.09 -7.15 53.02
CA SER A 19 -45.58 -6.05 52.20
C SER A 19 -44.08 -5.87 52.45
N GLU A 20 -43.29 -6.91 52.21
CA GLU A 20 -41.84 -6.81 52.26
C GLU A 20 -41.37 -6.16 50.96
N ARG A 21 -40.78 -4.96 51.08
CA ARG A 21 -40.19 -4.25 49.94
C ARG A 21 -38.99 -5.06 49.45
N VAL A 22 -39.18 -5.88 48.42
CA VAL A 22 -38.07 -6.53 47.73
C VAL A 22 -37.29 -5.46 46.97
N LYS A 23 -36.20 -4.99 47.57
CA LYS A 23 -35.25 -4.09 46.91
C LYS A 23 -34.53 -4.89 45.83
N LEU A 24 -34.85 -4.64 44.56
CA LEU A 24 -34.09 -5.19 43.44
C LEU A 24 -32.65 -4.68 43.53
N ILE A 25 -31.74 -5.57 43.90
CA ILE A 25 -30.31 -5.33 43.79
C ILE A 25 -29.93 -5.55 42.33
N GLU A 26 -29.37 -4.53 41.68
CA GLU A 26 -28.74 -4.73 40.37
C GLU A 26 -27.61 -5.76 40.52
N GLY A 27 -27.63 -6.77 39.65
CA GLY A 27 -26.58 -7.78 39.62
C GLY A 27 -25.23 -7.16 39.26
N PRO A 28 -24.10 -7.77 39.69
CA PRO A 28 -22.78 -7.27 39.33
C PRO A 28 -22.64 -7.20 37.81
N LYS A 29 -22.03 -6.12 37.33
CA LYS A 29 -21.66 -5.98 35.92
C LYS A 29 -20.84 -7.21 35.50
N GLY A 30 -21.21 -7.83 34.38
CA GLY A 30 -20.49 -8.98 33.84
C GLY A 30 -19.02 -8.66 33.53
N PRO A 31 -18.14 -9.68 33.50
CA PRO A 31 -16.74 -9.49 33.21
C PRO A 31 -16.54 -8.87 31.81
N ARG A 32 -15.47 -8.09 31.66
CA ARG A 32 -15.06 -7.60 30.34
C ARG A 32 -14.76 -8.80 29.44
N GLY A 33 -15.29 -8.78 28.21
CA GLY A 33 -14.98 -9.80 27.21
C GLY A 33 -13.48 -9.88 26.88
N PRO A 34 -13.01 -11.01 26.32
CA PRO A 34 -11.61 -11.18 25.94
C PRO A 34 -11.18 -10.13 24.91
N ARG A 35 -9.88 -9.80 24.94
CA ARG A 35 -9.27 -8.97 23.89
C ARG A 35 -9.38 -9.71 22.55
N GLY A 36 -9.82 -9.02 21.50
CA GLY A 36 -9.82 -9.56 20.13
C GLY A 36 -8.40 -9.92 19.65
N SER A 37 -8.29 -10.85 18.71
CA SER A 37 -7.01 -11.21 18.08
C SER A 37 -6.33 -9.99 17.48
N ALA A 38 -4.99 -9.96 17.48
CA ALA A 38 -4.25 -8.94 16.76
C ALA A 38 -4.61 -9.00 15.26
N GLY A 39 -4.82 -7.85 14.63
CA GLY A 39 -5.00 -7.76 13.18
C GLY A 39 -3.73 -8.19 12.43
N LYS A 40 -3.89 -8.87 11.30
CA LYS A 40 -2.76 -9.27 10.46
C LYS A 40 -2.22 -8.03 9.72
N ASN A 41 -0.94 -7.71 9.89
CA ASN A 41 -0.29 -6.57 9.25
C ASN A 41 0.16 -6.94 7.82
N TYR A 42 -0.52 -6.40 6.80
CA TYR A 42 -0.20 -6.68 5.39
C TYR A 42 0.84 -5.71 4.78
N THR A 43 0.97 -4.48 5.30
CA THR A 43 1.85 -3.42 4.79
C THR A 43 3.33 -3.54 5.20
N THR A 44 3.79 -4.74 5.57
CA THR A 44 5.18 -4.95 6.05
C THR A 44 6.24 -4.80 4.95
N ALA A 45 5.85 -4.80 3.68
CA ALA A 45 6.77 -4.64 2.55
C ALA A 45 6.36 -3.43 1.69
N HIS A 46 7.25 -2.45 1.58
CA HIS A 46 7.11 -1.29 0.72
C HIS A 46 8.48 -0.83 0.22
N LEU A 47 8.46 -0.17 -0.93
CA LEU A 47 9.60 0.42 -1.61
C LEU A 47 9.18 1.81 -2.10
N SER A 48 10.00 2.81 -1.81
CA SER A 48 9.92 4.13 -2.43
C SER A 48 11.30 4.49 -2.93
N ALA A 49 11.49 4.56 -4.24
CA ALA A 49 12.77 4.80 -4.88
C ALA A 49 12.67 5.97 -5.85
N VAL A 50 13.66 6.85 -5.83
CA VAL A 50 13.68 8.09 -6.62
C VAL A 50 15.05 8.30 -7.28
N ASN A 51 15.03 8.92 -8.46
CA ASN A 51 16.22 9.50 -9.10
C ASN A 51 16.27 11.00 -8.80
N THR A 52 17.30 11.44 -8.08
CA THR A 52 17.52 12.86 -7.76
C THR A 52 18.69 13.48 -8.52
N GLY A 53 19.51 12.66 -9.19
CA GLY A 53 20.81 13.04 -9.72
C GLY A 53 20.78 13.82 -11.04
N GLY A 54 19.65 13.90 -11.72
CA GLY A 54 19.57 14.48 -13.07
C GLY A 54 20.35 13.66 -14.08
N THR A 55 20.25 12.34 -13.99
CA THR A 55 21.00 11.39 -14.82
C THR A 55 20.68 11.58 -16.31
N ILE A 56 21.73 11.50 -17.15
CA ILE A 56 21.59 11.37 -18.60
C ILE A 56 21.50 9.89 -18.93
N LEU A 57 20.45 9.50 -19.64
CA LEU A 57 20.20 8.13 -20.07
C LEU A 57 20.22 8.06 -21.59
N GLU A 58 21.00 7.13 -22.13
CA GLU A 58 20.90 6.71 -23.53
C GLU A 58 19.77 5.71 -23.65
N VAL A 59 18.63 6.17 -24.18
CA VAL A 59 17.38 5.39 -24.24
C VAL A 59 17.31 4.64 -25.56
N SER A 60 17.40 3.31 -25.49
CA SER A 60 17.37 2.46 -26.68
C SER A 60 15.98 1.91 -27.01
N ALA A 61 15.85 1.32 -28.21
CA ALA A 61 14.62 0.66 -28.65
C ALA A 61 14.31 -0.60 -27.81
N HIS A 62 15.33 -1.23 -27.24
CA HIS A 62 15.19 -2.39 -26.35
C HIS A 62 14.79 -1.99 -24.91
N GLY A 63 14.97 -0.72 -24.58
CA GLY A 63 14.67 -0.14 -23.28
C GLY A 63 15.90 -0.02 -22.38
N THR A 64 15.96 1.08 -21.66
CA THR A 64 17.03 1.46 -20.74
C THR A 64 16.44 1.56 -19.34
N ALA A 65 17.05 0.84 -18.39
CA ALA A 65 16.61 0.85 -17.01
C ALA A 65 17.00 2.17 -16.32
N VAL A 66 16.06 2.75 -15.58
CA VAL A 66 16.25 4.03 -14.90
C VAL A 66 16.89 3.79 -13.54
N PRO A 67 18.07 4.37 -13.24
CA PRO A 67 18.68 4.23 -11.93
C PRO A 67 17.90 5.04 -10.90
N LEU A 68 17.49 4.41 -9.80
CA LEU A 68 16.79 5.06 -8.69
C LEU A 68 17.73 5.13 -7.48
N ASN A 69 18.60 6.14 -7.50
CA ASN A 69 19.77 6.28 -6.64
C ASN A 69 19.47 6.58 -5.16
N ARG A 70 18.23 6.92 -4.82
CA ARG A 70 17.80 7.15 -3.43
C ARG A 70 16.54 6.35 -3.17
N PHE A 71 16.57 5.48 -2.17
CA PHE A 71 15.44 4.61 -1.87
C PHE A 71 15.21 4.45 -0.37
N LEU A 72 13.95 4.29 -0.02
CA LEU A 72 13.47 3.85 1.28
C LEU A 72 12.83 2.47 1.07
N VAL A 73 13.39 1.47 1.72
CA VAL A 73 12.94 0.09 1.59
C VAL A 73 12.60 -0.50 2.95
N SER A 74 11.49 -1.22 3.02
CA SER A 74 11.14 -2.06 4.18
C SER A 74 11.48 -3.53 3.89
N ARG A 75 11.48 -4.37 4.94
CA ARG A 75 11.67 -5.83 4.84
C ARG A 75 10.72 -6.41 3.80
N GLY A 76 11.22 -6.82 2.64
CA GLY A 76 10.39 -7.22 1.50
C GLY A 76 10.96 -6.90 0.13
N PHE A 77 12.00 -6.05 0.03
CA PHE A 77 12.70 -5.80 -1.23
C PHE A 77 14.20 -5.64 -1.05
N THR A 78 14.96 -6.13 -2.04
CA THR A 78 16.41 -5.97 -2.12
C THR A 78 16.78 -5.14 -3.37
N PRO A 79 17.44 -3.99 -3.24
CA PRO A 79 17.93 -3.24 -4.40
C PRO A 79 19.10 -3.97 -5.07
N GLY A 80 19.17 -3.94 -6.40
CA GLY A 80 20.33 -4.42 -7.15
C GLY A 80 21.51 -3.43 -7.12
N GLU A 81 22.70 -3.88 -7.53
CA GLU A 81 23.96 -3.12 -7.44
C GLU A 81 23.93 -1.79 -8.20
N SER A 82 23.24 -1.73 -9.33
CA SER A 82 23.08 -0.53 -10.16
C SER A 82 21.90 0.36 -9.73
N PHE A 83 21.13 -0.02 -8.71
CA PHE A 83 19.90 0.64 -8.26
C PHE A 83 18.84 0.83 -9.36
N THR A 84 18.94 0.06 -10.44
CA THR A 84 17.97 0.05 -11.55
C THR A 84 16.91 -1.03 -11.39
N SER A 85 17.12 -1.96 -10.46
CA SER A 85 16.26 -3.12 -10.24
C SER A 85 16.04 -3.39 -8.75
N PHE A 86 14.88 -3.95 -8.42
CA PHE A 86 14.47 -4.27 -7.05
C PHE A 86 13.86 -5.67 -7.03
N THR A 87 14.46 -6.54 -6.23
CA THR A 87 14.02 -7.93 -6.06
C THR A 87 12.98 -8.01 -4.97
N VAL A 88 11.87 -8.68 -5.24
CA VAL A 88 10.77 -8.92 -4.29
C VAL A 88 11.13 -10.09 -3.40
N GLU A 89 11.10 -9.94 -2.08
CA GLU A 89 11.45 -11.03 -1.13
C GLU A 89 10.23 -11.86 -0.71
N LYS A 90 9.01 -11.35 -0.92
CA LYS A 90 7.77 -12.00 -0.47
C LYS A 90 6.74 -12.06 -1.59
N ALA A 91 6.10 -13.20 -1.76
CA ALA A 91 4.97 -13.30 -2.68
C ALA A 91 3.75 -12.52 -2.15
N GLY A 92 2.96 -11.96 -3.06
CA GLY A 92 1.74 -11.26 -2.71
C GLY A 92 1.19 -10.40 -3.83
N THR A 93 0.15 -9.63 -3.49
CA THR A 93 -0.43 -8.63 -4.37
C THR A 93 0.21 -7.29 -4.09
N TYR A 94 0.68 -6.60 -5.13
CA TYR A 94 1.40 -5.34 -5.01
C TYR A 94 0.71 -4.24 -5.80
N PHE A 95 0.57 -3.08 -5.18
CA PHE A 95 0.30 -1.82 -5.85
C PHE A 95 1.62 -1.19 -6.27
N MET A 96 1.72 -0.76 -7.51
CA MET A 96 2.88 -0.06 -8.04
C MET A 96 2.42 1.23 -8.69
N THR A 97 3.18 2.29 -8.52
CA THR A 97 3.02 3.54 -9.25
C THR A 97 4.39 4.11 -9.56
N TYR A 98 4.49 4.80 -10.69
CA TYR A 98 5.71 5.51 -11.06
C TYR A 98 5.39 6.88 -11.66
N ASP A 99 6.38 7.77 -11.60
CA ASP A 99 6.39 9.08 -12.28
C ASP A 99 7.78 9.30 -12.86
N VAL A 100 7.87 9.72 -14.13
CA VAL A 100 9.16 10.10 -14.74
C VAL A 100 9.05 11.50 -15.31
N ARG A 101 10.07 12.30 -15.04
CA ARG A 101 10.16 13.68 -15.50
C ARG A 101 11.47 13.93 -16.22
N THR A 102 11.35 14.50 -17.42
CA THR A 102 12.50 14.83 -18.28
C THR A 102 12.72 16.33 -18.33
N VAL A 103 13.95 16.75 -18.64
CA VAL A 103 14.29 18.17 -18.85
C VAL A 103 13.76 18.66 -20.20
N GLN A 104 13.85 17.78 -21.21
CA GLN A 104 13.50 18.07 -22.59
C GLN A 104 12.29 17.23 -22.99
N ALA A 105 11.41 17.81 -23.80
CA ALA A 105 10.33 17.07 -24.42
C ALA A 105 10.91 16.14 -25.49
N ALA A 106 10.65 14.85 -25.35
CA ALA A 106 11.05 13.84 -26.32
C ALA A 106 9.94 12.80 -26.50
N SER A 107 9.89 12.19 -27.67
CA SER A 107 8.98 11.07 -27.95
C SER A 107 9.51 9.82 -27.25
N LEU A 108 9.13 9.67 -25.99
CA LEU A 108 9.57 8.58 -25.12
C LEU A 108 8.38 7.72 -24.73
N LYS A 109 8.70 6.50 -24.31
CA LYS A 109 7.76 5.60 -23.68
C LYS A 109 8.37 5.07 -22.39
N SER A 110 7.52 4.81 -21.41
CA SER A 110 7.89 4.25 -20.12
C SER A 110 7.08 2.99 -19.83
N ARG A 111 7.67 2.10 -19.03
CA ARG A 111 7.04 0.86 -18.55
C ARG A 111 7.73 0.36 -17.29
N ILE A 112 7.01 -0.41 -16.48
CA ILE A 112 7.63 -1.29 -15.50
C ILE A 112 7.84 -2.65 -16.16
N VAL A 113 9.02 -3.23 -15.96
CA VAL A 113 9.30 -4.62 -16.35
C VAL A 113 9.39 -5.51 -15.11
N LYS A 114 8.83 -6.70 -15.22
CA LYS A 114 8.93 -7.79 -14.26
C LYS A 114 9.75 -8.91 -14.87
N ASN A 115 10.91 -9.25 -14.30
CA ASN A 115 11.83 -10.26 -14.83
C ASN A 115 12.16 -10.04 -16.32
N GLY A 116 12.33 -8.78 -16.74
CA GLY A 116 12.57 -8.40 -18.15
C GLY A 116 11.32 -8.36 -19.03
N VAL A 117 10.16 -8.83 -18.55
CA VAL A 117 8.90 -8.80 -19.31
C VAL A 117 8.11 -7.51 -19.00
N PRO A 118 7.69 -6.73 -20.00
CA PRO A 118 6.84 -5.55 -19.80
C PRO A 118 5.52 -5.87 -19.10
N LEU A 119 5.14 -5.05 -18.14
CA LEU A 119 3.78 -5.03 -17.60
C LEU A 119 2.89 -4.14 -18.50
N PRO A 120 1.94 -4.69 -19.28
CA PRO A 120 1.18 -3.94 -20.28
C PRO A 120 0.43 -2.74 -19.69
N GLU A 121 -0.13 -2.91 -18.50
CA GLU A 121 -0.91 -1.90 -17.77
C GLU A 121 -0.08 -0.66 -17.40
N THR A 122 1.24 -0.81 -17.35
CA THR A 122 2.18 0.26 -16.96
C THR A 122 2.76 0.99 -18.17
N VAL A 123 2.39 0.62 -19.39
CA VAL A 123 2.95 1.25 -20.59
C VAL A 123 2.34 2.63 -20.79
N ARG A 124 3.21 3.64 -20.86
CA ARG A 124 2.82 5.01 -21.19
C ARG A 124 3.71 5.58 -22.26
N ALA A 125 3.09 6.25 -23.22
CA ALA A 125 3.79 7.00 -24.24
C ALA A 125 3.55 8.48 -24.00
N CYS A 126 4.53 9.31 -24.33
CA CYS A 126 4.33 10.74 -24.38
C CYS A 126 5.09 11.35 -25.55
N SER A 127 4.43 12.31 -26.18
CA SER A 127 4.97 13.15 -27.22
C SER A 127 4.70 14.60 -26.81
N GLY A 128 5.68 15.28 -26.19
CA GLY A 128 5.63 16.73 -26.06
C GLY A 128 5.56 17.34 -24.65
N GLY A 129 5.92 16.64 -23.57
CA GLY A 129 5.94 17.25 -22.24
C GLY A 129 6.91 16.61 -21.25
N ASN A 130 7.24 17.36 -20.18
CA ASN A 130 8.23 17.00 -19.17
C ASN A 130 7.67 16.10 -18.03
N SER A 131 6.37 15.78 -18.04
CA SER A 131 5.66 15.18 -16.87
C SER A 131 4.46 14.28 -17.23
N CYS A 132 4.56 13.48 -18.29
CA CYS A 132 3.46 12.68 -18.83
C CYS A 132 3.63 11.17 -18.59
N PHE A 133 4.70 10.76 -17.90
CA PHE A 133 5.05 9.36 -17.68
C PHE A 133 4.63 8.91 -16.29
N PHE A 134 3.32 8.73 -16.09
CA PHE A 134 2.80 8.15 -14.85
C PHE A 134 1.84 7.01 -15.15
N ALA A 135 1.97 5.92 -14.39
CA ALA A 135 0.99 4.85 -14.38
C ALA A 135 0.95 4.20 -13.00
N SER A 136 -0.22 3.67 -12.67
CA SER A 136 -0.41 2.81 -11.52
C SER A 136 -0.98 1.47 -11.98
N SER A 137 -0.60 0.40 -11.29
CA SER A 137 -1.07 -0.94 -11.60
C SER A 137 -1.04 -1.81 -10.33
N ILE A 138 -1.89 -2.84 -10.33
CA ILE A 138 -1.87 -3.88 -9.30
C ILE A 138 -1.50 -5.18 -10.00
N CYS A 139 -0.51 -5.87 -9.45
CA CYS A 139 -0.08 -7.17 -9.99
C CYS A 139 0.28 -8.15 -8.88
N ILE A 140 0.25 -9.44 -9.22
CA ILE A 140 0.75 -10.50 -8.37
C ILE A 140 2.24 -10.68 -8.65
N LEU A 141 3.03 -10.63 -7.58
CA LEU A 141 4.48 -10.84 -7.61
C LEU A 141 4.82 -12.05 -6.75
N ASN A 142 5.79 -12.83 -7.21
CA ASN A 142 6.37 -13.94 -6.45
C ASN A 142 7.65 -13.47 -5.76
N ALA A 143 8.07 -14.22 -4.73
CA ALA A 143 9.40 -14.02 -4.16
C ALA A 143 10.47 -14.36 -5.23
N GLY A 144 11.45 -13.49 -5.38
CA GLY A 144 12.47 -13.52 -6.43
C GLY A 144 12.14 -12.70 -7.68
N ASP A 145 10.92 -12.19 -7.84
CA ASP A 145 10.59 -11.33 -8.98
C ASP A 145 11.40 -10.03 -8.93
N VAL A 146 11.96 -9.63 -10.06
CA VAL A 146 12.77 -8.42 -10.23
C VAL A 146 11.97 -7.37 -10.96
N LEU A 147 11.76 -6.22 -10.32
CA LEU A 147 11.10 -5.05 -10.89
C LEU A 147 12.14 -4.03 -11.35
N ALA A 148 11.94 -3.45 -12.54
CA ALA A 148 12.72 -2.31 -13.00
C ALA A 148 11.83 -1.31 -13.74
N LEU A 149 12.08 -0.03 -13.53
CA LEU A 149 11.48 1.05 -14.32
C LEU A 149 12.33 1.25 -15.58
N GLN A 150 11.71 1.22 -16.75
CA GLN A 150 12.39 1.36 -18.04
C GLN A 150 11.81 2.50 -18.86
N LEU A 151 12.69 3.21 -19.56
CA LEU A 151 12.38 4.10 -20.66
C LEU A 151 12.78 3.45 -21.98
N TYR A 152 12.04 3.68 -23.05
CA TYR A 152 12.39 3.17 -24.38
C TYR A 152 11.95 4.15 -25.48
N SER A 153 12.77 4.24 -26.53
CA SER A 153 12.58 5.12 -27.70
C SER A 153 13.55 4.72 -28.81
N LEU A 154 13.58 5.43 -29.93
CA LEU A 154 14.51 5.21 -31.03
C LEU A 154 15.86 5.87 -30.75
N ASP A 155 16.67 5.26 -29.88
CA ASP A 155 18.08 5.60 -29.58
C ASP A 155 18.33 7.12 -29.40
N ILE A 156 17.86 7.67 -28.28
CA ILE A 156 18.02 9.09 -27.94
C ILE A 156 18.59 9.31 -26.55
N ALA A 157 19.39 10.36 -26.40
CA ALA A 157 19.88 10.83 -25.10
C ALA A 157 18.80 11.66 -24.40
N VAL A 158 18.51 11.33 -23.13
CA VAL A 158 17.47 12.00 -22.33
C VAL A 158 18.02 12.36 -20.96
N SER A 159 17.88 13.61 -20.58
CA SER A 159 18.18 14.08 -19.22
C SER A 159 16.94 14.04 -18.34
N LEU A 160 17.03 13.37 -17.20
CA LEU A 160 16.01 13.40 -16.15
C LEU A 160 16.08 14.72 -15.37
N GLN A 161 14.94 15.17 -14.84
CA GLN A 161 14.93 16.34 -13.96
C GLN A 161 15.79 16.10 -12.71
N ARG A 162 16.40 17.17 -12.21
CA ARG A 162 17.07 17.14 -10.90
C ARG A 162 15.99 17.06 -9.81
N GLU A 163 16.35 16.50 -8.66
CA GLU A 163 15.49 16.31 -7.47
C GLU A 163 14.37 15.26 -7.62
N SER A 164 13.59 15.29 -8.70
CA SER A 164 12.48 14.35 -8.94
C SER A 164 12.45 13.88 -10.41
N GLY A 165 13.55 13.32 -10.88
CA GLY A 165 13.68 12.84 -12.26
C GLY A 165 12.90 11.57 -12.55
N ALA A 166 12.83 10.66 -11.58
CA ALA A 166 11.98 9.48 -11.64
C ALA A 166 11.61 9.03 -10.23
N SER A 167 10.45 8.43 -10.07
CA SER A 167 10.01 7.80 -8.83
C SER A 167 9.30 6.48 -9.12
N LEU A 168 9.52 5.51 -8.24
CA LEU A 168 8.84 4.22 -8.22
C LEU A 168 8.42 3.93 -6.79
N VAL A 169 7.12 3.74 -6.60
CA VAL A 169 6.54 3.35 -5.31
C VAL A 169 5.87 2.01 -5.49
N VAL A 170 6.22 1.05 -4.62
CA VAL A 170 5.65 -0.29 -4.60
C VAL A 170 5.23 -0.63 -3.18
N VAL A 171 3.98 -1.07 -3.00
CA VAL A 171 3.42 -1.40 -1.69
C VAL A 171 2.71 -2.75 -1.77
N ARG A 172 3.02 -3.65 -0.84
CA ARG A 172 2.32 -4.93 -0.72
C ARG A 172 0.95 -4.72 -0.07
N LEU A 173 -0.09 -5.24 -0.73
CA LEU A 173 -1.49 -5.18 -0.31
C LEU A 173 -1.92 -6.43 0.46
N ALA A 174 -1.43 -7.61 0.07
CA ALA A 174 -1.81 -8.91 0.64
C ALA A 174 -0.67 -9.93 0.58
#